data_AF-A0A6C0CRF3-F1
#
_entry.id   AF-A0A6C0CRF3-F1
#
_cell.length_a   1.000
_cell.length_b   1.000
_cell.length_c   1.000
_cell.angle_alpha   90.00
_cell.angle_beta   90.00
_cell.angle_gamma   90.00
#
_symmetry.space_group_name_H-M   'P 1'
#
loop_
_entity.id
_entity.type
_entity.pdbx_description
1 polymer ?
#
loop_
_entity_poly.entity_id
_entity_poly.type
_entity_poly.pdbx_seq_one_letter_code
_entity_poly.pdbx_strand_id
1 'polypeptide(L)'
;MKYLSLLKYPYVNTLLQKIIKHTSSSQLLIVKQMMEYFCASEKDLPSAITKMKQSQYHIILDYAMEQNKRASIQTKDTILKNMERLDSMDFIALKPSSLLERDLERILDICKEKRQKIMIDAEEYEYQQKVHLYIRTLQEKYNTRLFPCIYNTYQCYLKTTYKQIMNDIEYFDKIQLPIAIKLVRGAYLEYEIQNAQKKNLPIPVFESIHQTNVCYNRCMLHTIQHAKEQQVYLNIATHNPNSIQLARQYAKPYDKHICFSQLKGIRDDLSQKLLLEGYIVYKYLPYGEYSIMVPYLLRRLQESKMNFTTIDYFSKIV
;
A
#
# COMPACT_ATOMS: atom_id res chain seq x y z
N MET A 1 -16.46 -19.39 -6.05
CA MET A 1 -17.77 -18.84 -5.59
C MET A 1 -18.13 -19.10 -4.11
N LYS A 2 -17.38 -19.91 -3.32
CA LYS A 2 -17.72 -20.19 -1.89
C LYS A 2 -16.87 -19.47 -0.81
N TYR A 3 -15.80 -18.74 -1.16
CA TYR A 3 -14.85 -18.24 -0.16
C TYR A 3 -15.03 -16.75 0.23
N LEU A 4 -15.82 -15.98 -0.53
CA LEU A 4 -16.13 -14.57 -0.21
C LEU A 4 -17.09 -14.41 0.99
N SER A 5 -17.71 -15.49 1.48
CA SER A 5 -18.55 -15.46 2.68
C SER A 5 -17.76 -15.47 3.99
N LEU A 6 -16.46 -15.77 3.96
CA LEU A 6 -15.62 -15.84 5.18
C LEU A 6 -15.17 -14.47 5.69
N LEU A 7 -15.22 -13.42 4.85
CA LEU A 7 -14.89 -12.04 5.23
C LEU A 7 -15.98 -11.35 6.07
N LYS A 8 -17.06 -12.06 6.44
CA LYS A 8 -18.19 -11.51 7.21
C LYS A 8 -18.24 -11.91 8.69
N TYR A 9 -17.21 -12.55 9.24
CA TYR A 9 -17.32 -13.11 10.59
C TYR A 9 -16.66 -12.24 11.68
N PRO A 10 -17.42 -11.80 12.71
CA PRO A 10 -16.87 -11.25 13.95
C PRO A 10 -16.19 -12.32 14.85
N TYR A 11 -15.87 -13.49 14.31
CA TYR A 11 -15.42 -14.68 15.05
C TYR A 11 -13.98 -15.12 14.73
N VAL A 12 -13.17 -14.28 14.08
CA VAL A 12 -11.76 -14.57 13.78
C VAL A 12 -10.99 -14.97 15.05
N ASN A 13 -11.30 -14.38 16.21
CA ASN A 13 -10.70 -14.76 17.50
C ASN A 13 -11.07 -16.18 17.97
N THR A 14 -12.31 -16.64 17.74
CA THR A 14 -12.76 -17.96 18.21
C THR A 14 -12.26 -19.08 17.29
N LEU A 15 -12.10 -18.78 16.00
CA LEU A 15 -11.53 -19.70 15.01
C LEU A 15 -10.02 -19.85 15.26
N LEU A 16 -9.27 -18.75 15.37
CA LEU A 16 -7.85 -18.75 15.77
C LEU A 16 -7.60 -19.47 17.10
N GLN A 17 -8.44 -19.28 18.12
CA GLN A 17 -8.31 -19.99 19.40
C GLN A 17 -8.53 -21.50 19.27
N LYS A 18 -9.47 -21.95 18.42
CA LYS A 18 -9.70 -23.38 18.14
C LYS A 18 -8.55 -23.98 17.34
N ILE A 19 -8.02 -23.23 16.41
CA ILE A 19 -6.86 -23.62 15.60
C ILE A 19 -5.62 -23.78 16.47
N ILE A 20 -5.29 -22.79 17.30
CA ILE A 20 -4.12 -22.86 18.20
C ILE A 20 -4.23 -24.09 19.12
N LYS A 21 -5.45 -24.50 19.49
CA LYS A 21 -5.73 -25.68 20.30
C LYS A 21 -5.54 -27.04 19.59
N HIS A 22 -5.62 -27.07 18.26
CA HIS A 22 -5.55 -28.30 17.45
C HIS A 22 -4.38 -28.34 16.47
N THR A 23 -3.50 -27.34 16.51
CA THR A 23 -2.35 -27.20 15.61
C THR A 23 -1.10 -27.74 16.30
N SER A 24 -0.41 -28.69 15.68
CA SER A 24 0.85 -29.22 16.24
C SER A 24 1.95 -28.15 16.24
N SER A 25 2.94 -28.28 17.14
CA SER A 25 4.00 -27.28 17.35
C SER A 25 4.77 -26.91 16.07
N SER A 26 4.90 -27.87 15.14
CA SER A 26 5.53 -27.65 13.82
C SER A 26 4.72 -26.74 12.90
N GLN A 27 3.39 -26.82 12.94
CA GLN A 27 2.50 -26.05 12.08
C GLN A 27 2.39 -24.59 12.56
N LEU A 28 2.38 -24.37 13.88
CA LEU A 28 2.48 -23.03 14.47
C LEU A 28 3.81 -22.33 14.09
N LEU A 29 4.91 -23.09 14.04
CA LEU A 29 6.21 -22.56 13.61
C LEU A 29 6.18 -22.13 12.14
N ILE A 30 5.56 -22.90 11.25
CA ILE A 30 5.40 -22.55 9.83
C ILE A 30 4.58 -21.27 9.66
N VAL A 31 3.44 -21.17 10.35
CA VAL A 31 2.60 -19.96 10.32
C VAL A 31 3.42 -18.76 10.81
N LYS A 32 4.14 -18.88 11.92
CA LYS A 32 4.99 -17.82 12.45
C LYS A 32 6.07 -17.39 11.45
N GLN A 33 6.78 -18.33 10.84
CA GLN A 33 7.80 -18.03 9.82
C GLN A 33 7.21 -17.32 8.60
N MET A 34 6.04 -17.73 8.13
CA MET A 34 5.36 -17.06 7.02
C MET A 34 4.89 -15.65 7.40
N MET A 35 4.33 -15.49 8.59
CA MET A 35 3.97 -14.18 9.12
C MET A 35 5.18 -13.26 9.21
N GLU A 36 6.32 -13.75 9.70
CA GLU A 36 7.58 -13.00 9.75
C GLU A 36 8.18 -12.75 8.36
N TYR A 37 7.85 -13.55 7.35
CA TYR A 37 8.31 -13.35 5.98
C TYR A 37 7.54 -12.24 5.26
N PHE A 38 6.22 -12.18 5.41
CA PHE A 38 5.38 -11.16 4.73
C PHE A 38 5.04 -9.93 5.57
N CYS A 39 4.95 -10.07 6.89
CA CYS A 39 4.48 -9.04 7.82
C CYS A 39 5.43 -8.92 9.03
N ALA A 40 5.00 -8.21 10.08
CA ALA A 40 5.62 -8.20 11.40
C ALA A 40 4.57 -8.09 12.51
N SER A 41 4.75 -8.79 13.63
CA SER A 41 3.94 -8.53 14.83
C SER A 41 4.32 -7.18 15.45
N GLU A 42 3.46 -6.57 16.28
CA GLU A 42 3.83 -5.34 17.01
C GLU A 42 5.09 -5.52 17.89
N LYS A 43 5.28 -6.73 18.43
CA LYS A 43 6.46 -7.08 19.24
C LYS A 43 7.73 -7.19 18.39
N ASP A 44 7.62 -7.79 17.22
CA ASP A 44 8.77 -8.09 16.34
C ASP A 44 9.10 -6.94 15.38
N LEU A 45 8.23 -5.91 15.32
CA LEU A 45 8.37 -4.77 14.41
C LEU A 45 9.74 -4.09 14.49
N PRO A 46 10.33 -3.78 15.67
CA PRO A 46 11.66 -3.17 15.72
C PRO A 46 12.73 -4.02 15.03
N SER A 47 12.72 -5.34 15.26
CA SER A 47 13.67 -6.26 14.63
C SER A 47 13.46 -6.33 13.12
N ALA A 48 12.20 -6.35 12.66
CA ALA A 48 11.87 -6.33 11.24
C ALA A 48 12.39 -5.06 10.55
N ILE A 49 12.17 -3.89 11.16
CA ILE A 49 12.68 -2.59 10.68
C ILE A 49 14.22 -2.63 10.58
N THR A 50 14.91 -3.06 11.65
CA THR A 50 16.38 -3.14 11.66
C THR A 50 16.92 -4.03 10.55
N LYS A 51 16.35 -5.22 10.35
CA LYS A 51 16.77 -6.14 9.28
C LYS A 51 16.58 -5.56 7.88
N MET A 52 15.48 -4.84 7.66
CA MET A 52 15.19 -4.20 6.37
C MET A 52 16.16 -3.05 6.09
N LYS A 53 16.47 -2.22 7.10
CA LYS A 53 17.47 -1.15 6.99
C LYS A 53 18.88 -1.68 6.77
N GLN A 54 19.26 -2.78 7.42
CA GLN A 54 20.53 -3.49 7.15
C GLN A 54 20.60 -3.98 5.70
N SER A 55 19.46 -4.31 5.09
CA SER A 55 19.34 -4.66 3.68
C SER A 55 19.16 -3.44 2.76
N GLN A 56 19.38 -2.23 3.28
CA GLN A 56 19.29 -0.94 2.59
C GLN A 56 17.90 -0.57 2.04
N TYR A 57 16.84 -1.27 2.46
CA TYR A 57 15.48 -0.89 2.10
C TYR A 57 15.01 0.28 2.97
N HIS A 58 14.32 1.22 2.33
CA HIS A 58 13.41 2.10 3.05
C HIS A 58 12.08 1.38 3.31
N ILE A 59 11.31 1.88 4.26
CA ILE A 59 10.12 1.18 4.75
C ILE A 59 8.88 2.03 4.48
N ILE A 60 7.80 1.38 4.05
CA ILE A 60 6.45 1.93 4.14
C ILE A 60 5.74 1.10 5.20
N LEU A 61 5.55 1.66 6.39
CA LEU A 61 4.97 0.97 7.53
C LEU A 61 3.45 1.02 7.45
N ASP A 62 2.79 -0.13 7.38
CA ASP A 62 1.34 -0.23 7.22
C ASP A 62 0.69 -0.96 8.39
N TYR A 63 -0.15 -0.27 9.15
CA TYR A 63 -0.94 -0.93 10.18
C TYR A 63 -2.08 -1.72 9.51
N ALA A 64 -2.07 -3.03 9.70
CA ALA A 64 -2.91 -3.97 8.96
C ALA A 64 -4.42 -3.89 9.30
N MET A 65 -4.83 -3.02 10.24
CA MET A 65 -6.23 -2.86 10.62
C MET A 65 -7.05 -2.27 9.46
N GLU A 66 -8.00 -3.05 8.96
CA GLU A 66 -9.01 -2.64 7.97
C GLU A 66 -10.38 -2.44 8.67
N GLN A 67 -11.08 -1.35 8.35
CA GLN A 67 -12.47 -1.02 8.70
C GLN A 67 -13.01 -1.48 10.08
N ASN A 68 -12.87 -0.63 11.11
CA ASN A 68 -13.74 -0.68 12.28
C ASN A 68 -13.83 0.70 12.96
N LYS A 69 -15.00 1.36 12.93
CA LYS A 69 -15.20 2.70 13.52
C LYS A 69 -14.86 2.76 15.01
N ARG A 70 -15.07 1.67 15.76
CA ARG A 70 -14.69 1.58 17.20
C ARG A 70 -13.17 1.47 17.40
N ALA A 71 -12.43 1.09 16.37
CA ALA A 71 -10.97 0.94 16.41
C ALA A 71 -10.19 2.20 15.98
N SER A 72 -10.87 3.29 15.61
CA SER A 72 -10.22 4.52 15.11
C SER A 72 -9.26 5.15 16.12
N ILE A 73 -9.65 5.21 17.40
CA ILE A 73 -8.80 5.73 18.49
C ILE A 73 -7.56 4.85 18.67
N GLN A 74 -7.75 3.53 18.81
CA GLN A 74 -6.66 2.58 18.97
C GLN A 74 -5.72 2.60 17.76
N THR A 75 -6.27 2.74 16.55
CA THR A 75 -5.50 2.83 15.30
C THR A 75 -4.58 4.04 15.32
N LYS A 76 -5.09 5.23 15.67
CA LYS A 76 -4.27 6.43 15.82
C LYS A 76 -3.14 6.24 16.84
N ASP A 77 -3.46 5.80 18.05
CA ASP A 77 -2.46 5.71 19.12
C ASP A 77 -1.37 4.69 18.78
N THR A 78 -1.75 3.56 18.18
CA THR A 78 -0.80 2.58 17.65
C THR A 78 0.05 3.18 16.54
N ILE A 79 -0.52 3.90 15.58
CA ILE A 79 0.25 4.57 14.51
C ILE A 79 1.27 5.51 15.14
N LEU A 80 0.84 6.48 15.95
CA LEU A 80 1.69 7.50 16.58
C LEU A 80 2.86 6.88 17.36
N LYS A 81 2.60 5.85 18.18
CA LYS A 81 3.63 5.11 18.91
C LYS A 81 4.64 4.43 17.97
N ASN A 82 4.21 3.93 16.83
CA ASN A 82 5.10 3.25 15.87
C ASN A 82 5.86 4.22 14.96
N MET A 83 5.37 5.45 14.78
CA MET A 83 6.09 6.48 14.00
C MET A 83 7.46 6.81 14.60
N GLU A 84 7.61 6.75 15.93
CA GLU A 84 8.87 7.05 16.61
C GLU A 84 10.01 6.07 16.27
N ARG A 85 9.68 4.94 15.65
CA ARG A 85 10.64 3.91 15.23
C ARG A 85 11.16 4.13 13.81
N LEU A 86 10.58 5.05 13.07
CA LEU A 86 10.92 5.35 11.68
C LEU A 86 11.87 6.54 11.59
N ASP A 87 12.64 6.60 10.51
CA ASP A 87 13.38 7.82 10.18
C ASP A 87 12.59 8.65 9.16
N SER A 88 13.01 9.91 8.97
CA SER A 88 12.35 10.87 8.08
C SER A 88 12.22 10.42 6.61
N MET A 89 13.02 9.44 6.15
CA MET A 89 12.96 8.95 4.77
C MET A 89 11.90 7.87 4.57
N ASP A 90 11.54 7.16 5.64
CA ASP A 90 10.51 6.14 5.65
C ASP A 90 9.10 6.75 5.49
N PHE A 91 8.13 5.89 5.18
CA PHE A 91 6.72 6.25 5.07
C PHE A 91 5.88 5.56 6.12
N ILE A 92 4.79 6.21 6.49
CA ILE A 92 3.66 5.58 7.17
C ILE A 92 2.51 5.50 6.17
N ALA A 93 1.91 4.31 6.03
CA ALA A 93 0.68 4.16 5.27
C ALA A 93 -0.54 4.41 6.14
N LEU A 94 -1.47 5.22 5.64
CA LEU A 94 -2.72 5.53 6.30
C LEU A 94 -3.89 5.15 5.39
N LYS A 95 -4.87 4.46 5.97
CA LYS A 95 -6.15 4.15 5.33
C LYS A 95 -7.15 5.19 5.80
N PRO A 96 -7.65 6.10 4.93
CA PRO A 96 -8.53 7.18 5.37
C PRO A 96 -9.79 6.67 6.09
N SER A 97 -10.35 5.52 5.71
CA SER A 97 -11.55 4.96 6.35
C SER A 97 -11.33 4.50 7.80
N SER A 98 -10.08 4.26 8.21
CA SER A 98 -9.72 3.82 9.55
C SER A 98 -9.50 4.98 10.54
N LEU A 99 -9.53 6.23 10.08
CA LEU A 99 -9.26 7.42 10.88
C LEU A 99 -10.40 8.45 10.77
N LEU A 100 -10.58 9.25 11.81
CA LEU A 100 -11.38 10.47 11.72
C LEU A 100 -10.54 11.56 11.04
N GLU A 101 -11.17 12.48 10.32
CA GLU A 101 -10.48 13.60 9.64
C GLU A 101 -9.58 14.40 10.61
N ARG A 102 -10.09 14.74 11.79
CA ARG A 102 -9.32 15.42 12.85
C ARG A 102 -8.08 14.64 13.31
N ASP A 103 -8.16 13.31 13.33
CA ASP A 103 -7.07 12.45 13.78
C ASP A 103 -6.04 12.29 12.66
N LEU A 104 -6.48 12.24 11.40
CA LEU A 104 -5.62 12.30 10.22
C LEU A 104 -4.83 13.62 10.21
N GLU A 105 -5.48 14.77 10.35
CA GLU A 105 -4.79 16.07 10.38
C GLU A 105 -3.78 16.17 11.52
N ARG A 106 -4.13 15.68 12.72
CA ARG A 106 -3.18 15.62 13.84
C ARG A 106 -1.95 14.75 13.52
N ILE A 107 -2.13 13.62 12.85
CA ILE A 107 -1.01 12.78 12.40
C ILE A 107 -0.16 13.54 11.36
N LEU A 108 -0.79 14.23 10.41
CA LEU A 108 -0.11 15.02 9.38
C LEU A 108 0.72 16.16 9.99
N ASP A 109 0.20 16.85 11.01
CA ASP A 109 0.94 17.91 11.72
C ASP A 109 2.21 17.35 12.36
N ILE A 110 2.11 16.23 13.06
CA ILE A 110 3.26 15.54 13.68
C ILE A 110 4.25 15.06 12.61
N CYS A 111 3.76 14.52 11.49
CA CYS A 111 4.61 14.10 10.38
C CYS A 111 5.36 15.27 9.75
N LYS A 112 4.72 16.43 9.61
CA LYS A 112 5.36 17.64 9.11
C LYS A 112 6.51 18.08 10.03
N GLU A 113 6.30 18.10 11.35
CA GLU A 113 7.33 18.45 12.33
C GLU A 113 8.51 17.47 12.31
N LYS A 114 8.22 16.16 12.26
CA LYS A 114 9.24 15.10 12.23
C LYS A 114 9.87 14.87 10.85
N ARG A 115 9.43 15.58 9.81
CA ARG A 115 9.75 15.33 8.40
C ARG A 115 9.51 13.87 7.99
N GLN A 116 8.44 13.28 8.47
CA GLN A 116 8.02 11.93 8.13
C GLN A 116 7.07 11.95 6.95
N LYS A 117 7.27 11.08 5.97
CA LYS A 117 6.38 10.99 4.80
C LYS A 117 5.19 10.07 5.08
N ILE A 118 4.09 10.34 4.39
CA ILE A 118 2.83 9.62 4.49
C ILE A 118 2.42 9.12 3.12
N MET A 119 1.97 7.87 3.10
CA MET A 119 1.35 7.22 1.97
C MET A 119 -0.14 7.06 2.28
N ILE A 120 -0.99 7.78 1.56
CA ILE A 120 -2.43 7.58 1.69
C ILE A 120 -2.81 6.41 0.78
N ASP A 121 -3.24 5.30 1.39
CA ASP A 121 -3.70 4.14 0.63
C ASP A 121 -5.02 4.42 -0.06
N ALA A 122 -5.18 3.82 -1.24
CA ALA A 122 -6.43 3.87 -1.96
C ALA A 122 -7.32 2.69 -1.58
N GLU A 123 -8.60 2.96 -1.42
CA GLU A 123 -9.61 1.99 -0.97
C GLU A 123 -10.64 1.73 -2.10
N GLU A 124 -11.82 1.19 -1.77
CA GLU A 124 -12.87 0.89 -2.72
C GLU A 124 -13.31 2.14 -3.50
N TYR A 125 -13.65 1.95 -4.78
CA TYR A 125 -13.93 3.00 -5.75
C TYR A 125 -14.88 4.08 -5.23
N GLU A 126 -16.01 3.69 -4.64
CA GLU A 126 -17.02 4.65 -4.17
C GLU A 126 -16.49 5.53 -3.03
N TYR A 127 -15.68 4.97 -2.14
CA TYR A 127 -15.06 5.71 -1.06
C TYR A 127 -13.92 6.59 -1.60
N GLN A 128 -13.07 6.03 -2.47
CA GLN A 128 -11.94 6.73 -3.09
C GLN A 128 -12.39 8.01 -3.81
N GLN A 129 -13.52 7.96 -4.54
CA GLN A 129 -14.06 9.12 -5.22
C GLN A 129 -14.47 10.26 -4.27
N LYS A 130 -14.88 9.93 -3.04
CA LYS A 130 -15.26 10.91 -2.02
C LYS A 130 -14.03 11.53 -1.35
N VAL A 131 -13.01 10.73 -1.07
CA VAL A 131 -11.83 11.20 -0.32
C VAL A 131 -10.74 11.81 -1.20
N HIS A 132 -10.71 11.53 -2.50
CA HIS A 132 -9.61 11.99 -3.38
C HIS A 132 -9.40 13.51 -3.33
N LEU A 133 -10.49 14.28 -3.43
CA LEU A 133 -10.40 15.74 -3.36
C LEU A 133 -9.94 16.24 -2.00
N TYR A 134 -10.35 15.57 -0.91
CA TYR A 134 -9.86 15.87 0.43
C TYR A 134 -8.37 15.58 0.57
N ILE A 135 -7.87 14.45 0.05
CA ILE A 135 -6.43 14.17 0.04
C ILE A 135 -5.68 15.21 -0.80
N ARG A 136 -6.27 15.70 -1.88
CA ARG A 136 -5.70 16.78 -2.70
C ARG A 136 -5.54 18.08 -1.91
N THR A 137 -6.54 18.49 -1.13
CA THR A 137 -6.43 19.70 -0.28
C THR A 137 -5.40 19.51 0.83
N LEU A 138 -5.24 18.30 1.36
CA LEU A 138 -4.17 17.98 2.30
C LEU A 138 -2.79 18.07 1.64
N GLN A 139 -2.62 17.57 0.40
CA GLN A 139 -1.37 17.74 -0.34
C GLN A 139 -1.04 19.23 -0.54
N GLU A 140 -2.01 20.06 -0.89
CA GLU A 140 -1.82 21.51 -1.00
C GLU A 140 -1.39 22.16 0.34
N LYS A 141 -1.98 21.73 1.46
CA LYS A 141 -1.67 22.25 2.81
C LYS A 141 -0.31 21.80 3.35
N TYR A 142 0.12 20.57 3.05
CA TYR A 142 1.26 19.93 3.72
C TYR A 142 2.49 19.68 2.84
N ASN A 143 2.36 19.63 1.51
CA ASN A 143 3.50 19.41 0.63
C ASN A 143 4.25 20.72 0.35
N THR A 144 5.56 20.61 0.26
CA THR A 144 6.45 21.71 -0.13
C THR A 144 7.46 21.22 -1.16
N ARG A 145 8.09 22.13 -1.91
CA ARG A 145 9.14 21.79 -2.89
C ARG A 145 10.33 21.05 -2.29
N LEU A 146 10.58 21.19 -1.00
CA LEU A 146 11.67 20.50 -0.31
C LEU A 146 11.21 19.18 0.33
N PHE A 147 9.90 19.02 0.53
CA PHE A 147 9.36 17.90 1.29
C PHE A 147 7.94 17.53 0.83
N PRO A 148 7.78 16.45 0.03
CA PRO A 148 6.48 15.88 -0.29
C PRO A 148 5.97 15.05 0.90
N CYS A 149 5.29 15.70 1.83
CA CYS A 149 4.77 15.03 3.03
C CYS A 149 3.78 13.91 2.68
N ILE A 150 2.88 14.14 1.74
CA ILE A 150 1.72 13.28 1.46
C ILE A 150 1.77 12.78 0.03
N TYR A 151 1.79 11.46 -0.14
CA TYR A 151 1.63 10.77 -1.41
C TYR A 151 0.22 10.22 -1.51
N ASN A 152 -0.50 10.63 -2.55
CA ASN A 152 -1.83 10.10 -2.86
C ASN A 152 -1.71 8.88 -3.79
N THR A 153 -2.48 7.82 -3.53
CA THR A 153 -2.43 6.58 -4.31
C THR A 153 -3.46 6.59 -5.45
N TYR A 154 -2.99 6.33 -6.67
CA TYR A 154 -3.80 6.25 -7.88
C TYR A 154 -3.87 4.81 -8.39
N GLN A 155 -5.10 4.31 -8.59
CA GLN A 155 -5.36 2.91 -8.95
C GLN A 155 -5.58 2.73 -10.45
N CYS A 156 -4.56 2.32 -11.18
CA CYS A 156 -4.56 2.29 -12.66
C CYS A 156 -5.46 1.23 -13.30
N TYR A 157 -6.11 0.36 -12.51
CA TYR A 157 -7.19 -0.52 -12.97
C TYR A 157 -8.51 0.23 -13.24
N LEU A 158 -8.66 1.47 -12.75
CA LEU A 158 -9.85 2.29 -12.99
C LEU A 158 -9.74 2.98 -14.35
N LYS A 159 -10.84 3.01 -15.08
CA LYS A 159 -10.93 3.67 -16.40
C LYS A 159 -10.65 5.17 -16.36
N THR A 160 -10.84 5.81 -15.19
CA THR A 160 -10.71 7.27 -15.01
C THR A 160 -9.32 7.73 -14.58
N THR A 161 -8.45 6.84 -14.09
CA THR A 161 -7.22 7.23 -13.37
C THR A 161 -6.24 8.02 -14.21
N TYR A 162 -6.07 7.70 -15.50
CA TYR A 162 -5.16 8.45 -16.36
C TYR A 162 -5.60 9.93 -16.46
N LYS A 163 -6.89 10.18 -16.68
CA LYS A 163 -7.43 11.55 -16.73
C LYS A 163 -7.28 12.28 -15.40
N GLN A 164 -7.50 11.58 -14.29
CA GLN A 164 -7.35 12.14 -12.95
C GLN A 164 -5.91 12.59 -12.68
N ILE A 165 -4.91 11.75 -13.03
CA ILE A 165 -3.49 12.11 -12.88
C ILE A 165 -3.14 13.35 -13.72
N MET A 166 -3.58 13.42 -14.99
CA MET A 166 -3.32 14.59 -15.82
C MET A 166 -3.90 15.86 -15.19
N ASN A 167 -5.16 15.81 -14.77
CA ASN A 167 -5.85 16.95 -14.17
C ASN A 167 -5.18 17.41 -12.87
N ASP A 168 -4.75 16.47 -12.02
CA ASP A 168 -4.12 16.80 -10.75
C ASP A 168 -2.69 17.34 -10.94
N ILE A 169 -1.91 16.77 -11.87
CA ILE A 169 -0.60 17.34 -12.23
C ILE A 169 -0.77 18.78 -12.75
N GLU A 170 -1.70 19.01 -13.67
CA GLU A 170 -1.98 20.35 -14.21
C GLU A 170 -2.45 21.33 -13.13
N TYR A 171 -3.28 20.88 -12.19
CA TYR A 171 -3.73 21.70 -11.06
C TYR A 171 -2.55 22.13 -10.18
N PHE A 172 -1.70 21.18 -9.78
CA PHE A 172 -0.55 21.45 -8.92
C PHE A 172 0.51 22.33 -9.59
N ASP A 173 0.71 22.16 -10.89
CA ASP A 173 1.58 23.04 -11.69
C ASP A 173 1.07 24.49 -11.69
N LYS A 174 -0.23 24.70 -11.91
CA LYS A 174 -0.86 26.04 -11.88
C LYS A 174 -0.68 26.76 -10.55
N ILE A 175 -0.79 26.03 -9.43
CA ILE A 175 -0.60 26.59 -8.09
C ILE A 175 0.88 26.55 -7.63
N GLN A 176 1.78 26.11 -8.50
CA GLN A 176 3.24 26.06 -8.31
C GLN A 176 3.71 25.25 -7.09
N LEU A 177 2.93 24.24 -6.69
CA LEU A 177 3.24 23.30 -5.61
C LEU A 177 3.53 21.91 -6.17
N PRO A 178 4.42 21.12 -5.55
CA PRO A 178 4.66 19.77 -6.01
C PRO A 178 3.53 18.82 -5.62
N ILE A 179 3.22 17.89 -6.51
CA ILE A 179 2.34 16.75 -6.22
C ILE A 179 3.17 15.50 -5.98
N ALA A 180 2.73 14.65 -5.04
CA ALA A 180 3.34 13.34 -4.82
C ALA A 180 2.33 12.21 -5.07
N ILE A 181 2.73 11.27 -5.91
CA ILE A 181 1.85 10.26 -6.52
C ILE A 181 2.43 8.88 -6.22
N LYS A 182 1.61 7.97 -5.71
CA LYS A 182 1.87 6.52 -5.71
C LYS A 182 1.02 5.86 -6.78
N LEU A 183 1.65 5.15 -7.71
CA LEU A 183 0.96 4.42 -8.76
C LEU A 183 0.86 2.94 -8.40
N VAL A 184 -0.36 2.43 -8.28
CA VAL A 184 -0.67 1.00 -8.12
C VAL A 184 -1.56 0.52 -9.27
N ARG A 185 -1.70 -0.80 -9.44
CA ARG A 185 -2.77 -1.36 -10.29
C ARG A 185 -4.13 -1.19 -9.60
N GLY A 186 -4.26 -1.72 -8.39
CA GLY A 186 -5.51 -1.72 -7.61
C GLY A 186 -5.66 -3.05 -6.88
N ALA A 187 -6.37 -3.05 -5.75
CA ALA A 187 -6.50 -4.21 -4.87
C ALA A 187 -7.95 -4.75 -4.75
N TYR A 188 -8.93 -4.07 -5.34
CA TYR A 188 -10.36 -4.34 -5.13
C TYR A 188 -11.09 -4.82 -6.39
N LEU A 189 -10.38 -5.35 -7.40
CA LEU A 189 -10.92 -5.61 -8.74
C LEU A 189 -12.21 -6.44 -8.73
N GLU A 190 -12.21 -7.57 -8.02
CA GLU A 190 -13.38 -8.45 -7.93
C GLU A 190 -14.55 -7.79 -7.19
N TYR A 191 -14.23 -7.05 -6.11
CA TYR A 191 -15.22 -6.32 -5.34
C TYR A 191 -15.91 -5.26 -6.21
N GLU A 192 -15.15 -4.47 -6.97
CA GLU A 192 -15.72 -3.42 -7.83
C GLU A 192 -16.65 -3.97 -8.90
N ILE A 193 -16.27 -5.10 -9.53
CA ILE A 193 -17.10 -5.77 -10.53
C ILE A 193 -18.42 -6.24 -9.90
N GLN A 194 -18.34 -6.96 -8.78
CA GLN A 194 -19.52 -7.51 -8.10
C GLN A 194 -20.44 -6.41 -7.56
N ASN A 195 -19.87 -5.35 -6.98
CA ASN A 195 -20.61 -4.22 -6.43
C ASN A 195 -21.33 -3.43 -7.53
N ALA A 196 -20.66 -3.15 -8.65
CA ALA A 196 -21.26 -2.48 -9.81
C ALA A 196 -22.40 -3.31 -10.41
N GLN A 197 -22.21 -4.61 -10.60
CA GLN A 197 -23.24 -5.53 -11.09
C GLN A 197 -24.45 -5.57 -10.15
N LYS A 198 -24.22 -5.69 -8.83
CA LYS A 198 -25.31 -5.70 -7.83
C LYS A 198 -26.13 -4.40 -7.84
N LYS A 199 -25.49 -3.26 -8.10
CA LYS A 199 -26.14 -1.94 -8.14
C LYS A 199 -26.67 -1.57 -9.53
N ASN A 200 -26.51 -2.43 -10.55
CA ASN A 200 -26.77 -2.11 -11.96
C ASN A 200 -26.08 -0.83 -12.43
N LEU A 201 -24.84 -0.61 -11.98
CA LEU A 201 -24.01 0.54 -12.35
C LEU A 201 -22.92 0.12 -13.35
N PRO A 202 -22.38 1.07 -14.14
CA PRO A 202 -21.22 0.80 -14.98
C PRO A 202 -20.01 0.28 -14.18
N ILE A 203 -19.34 -0.76 -14.69
CA ILE A 203 -18.13 -1.31 -14.07
C ILE A 203 -16.97 -0.29 -14.21
N PRO A 204 -16.42 0.23 -13.10
CA PRO A 204 -15.45 1.32 -13.13
C PRO A 204 -14.03 0.88 -13.54
N VAL A 205 -13.77 -0.42 -13.50
CA VAL A 205 -12.47 -1.04 -13.80
C VAL A 205 -12.37 -1.52 -15.25
N PHE A 206 -11.14 -1.67 -15.75
CA PHE A 206 -10.88 -2.32 -17.03
C PHE A 206 -11.28 -3.80 -17.02
N GLU A 207 -11.62 -4.31 -18.19
CA GLU A 207 -12.13 -5.69 -18.36
C GLU A 207 -11.02 -6.73 -18.37
N SER A 208 -9.77 -6.31 -18.65
CA SER A 208 -8.62 -7.20 -18.70
C SER A 208 -7.42 -6.67 -17.95
N ILE A 209 -6.57 -7.60 -17.49
CA ILE A 209 -5.26 -7.26 -16.93
C ILE A 209 -4.35 -6.59 -17.96
N HIS A 210 -4.53 -6.89 -19.25
CA HIS A 210 -3.79 -6.23 -20.33
C HIS A 210 -4.11 -4.74 -20.38
N GLN A 211 -5.39 -4.37 -20.39
CA GLN A 211 -5.81 -2.96 -20.36
C GLN A 211 -5.34 -2.24 -19.08
N THR A 212 -5.41 -2.90 -17.92
CA THR A 212 -4.84 -2.36 -16.66
C THR A 212 -3.34 -2.12 -16.78
N ASN A 213 -2.58 -3.04 -17.40
CA ASN A 213 -1.14 -2.87 -17.62
C ASN A 213 -0.83 -1.72 -18.57
N VAL A 214 -1.59 -1.58 -19.66
CA VAL A 214 -1.48 -0.46 -20.61
C VAL A 214 -1.73 0.86 -19.89
N CYS A 215 -2.81 0.97 -19.12
CA CYS A 215 -3.12 2.16 -18.34
C CYS A 215 -2.02 2.46 -17.31
N TYR A 216 -1.59 1.48 -16.52
CA TYR A 216 -0.51 1.65 -15.53
C TYR A 216 0.78 2.19 -16.18
N ASN A 217 1.22 1.56 -17.27
CA ASN A 217 2.43 1.98 -17.96
C ASN A 217 2.28 3.38 -18.57
N ARG A 218 1.10 3.72 -19.10
CA ARG A 218 0.80 5.05 -19.64
C ARG A 218 0.84 6.12 -18.54
N CYS A 219 0.18 5.88 -17.41
CA CYS A 219 0.25 6.75 -16.24
C CYS A 219 1.69 6.93 -15.76
N MET A 220 2.42 5.81 -15.60
CA MET A 220 3.81 5.82 -15.15
C MET A 220 4.73 6.65 -16.05
N LEU A 221 4.69 6.44 -17.37
CA LEU A 221 5.53 7.20 -18.30
C LEU A 221 5.19 8.69 -18.29
N HIS A 222 3.89 9.03 -18.27
CA HIS A 222 3.44 10.40 -18.18
C HIS A 222 3.92 11.09 -16.88
N THR A 223 3.82 10.39 -15.74
CA THR A 223 4.28 10.94 -14.46
C THR A 223 5.81 11.02 -14.36
N ILE A 224 6.56 10.07 -14.93
CA ILE A 224 8.04 10.13 -14.98
C ILE A 224 8.50 11.39 -15.75
N GLN A 225 7.83 11.74 -16.85
CA GLN A 225 8.16 12.94 -17.62
C GLN A 225 8.08 14.20 -16.75
N HIS A 226 6.99 14.39 -16.01
CA HIS A 226 6.81 15.55 -15.13
C HIS A 226 7.70 15.49 -13.87
N ALA A 227 8.08 14.30 -13.41
CA ALA A 227 8.99 14.16 -12.27
C ALA A 227 10.41 14.68 -12.59
N LYS A 228 10.84 14.59 -13.86
CA LYS A 228 12.12 15.15 -14.33
C LYS A 228 12.15 16.68 -14.32
N GLU A 229 10.99 17.31 -14.48
CA GLU A 229 10.81 18.75 -14.35
C GLU A 229 10.73 19.20 -12.87
N GLN A 230 10.92 18.27 -11.93
CA GLN A 230 10.97 18.48 -10.48
C GLN A 230 9.67 18.98 -9.84
N GLN A 231 8.54 18.89 -10.55
CA GLN A 231 7.21 19.23 -10.03
C GLN A 231 6.46 18.03 -9.44
N VAL A 232 6.90 16.80 -9.76
CA VAL A 232 6.21 15.58 -9.34
C VAL A 232 7.14 14.62 -8.61
N TYR A 233 6.69 14.15 -7.45
CA TYR A 233 7.29 13.01 -6.78
C TYR A 233 6.50 11.74 -7.10
N LEU A 234 7.21 10.69 -7.47
CA LEU A 234 6.62 9.46 -7.97
C LEU A 234 7.11 8.25 -7.18
N ASN A 235 6.15 7.48 -6.66
CA ASN A 235 6.34 6.14 -6.15
C ASN A 235 5.74 5.11 -7.13
N ILE A 236 6.60 4.31 -7.77
CA ILE A 236 6.23 3.26 -8.72
C ILE A 236 6.02 1.95 -7.93
N ALA A 237 4.77 1.68 -7.54
CA ALA A 237 4.43 0.50 -6.72
C ALA A 237 4.03 -0.69 -7.59
N THR A 238 4.95 -1.65 -7.80
CA THR A 238 4.71 -2.80 -8.70
C THR A 238 5.71 -3.96 -8.51
N HIS A 239 5.22 -5.19 -8.69
CA HIS A 239 6.06 -6.40 -8.82
C HIS A 239 6.10 -6.93 -10.26
N ASN A 240 5.55 -6.19 -11.22
CA ASN A 240 5.54 -6.60 -12.62
C ASN A 240 6.90 -6.28 -13.27
N PRO A 241 7.68 -7.30 -13.71
CA PRO A 241 9.02 -7.10 -14.24
C PRO A 241 9.01 -6.26 -15.52
N ASN A 242 7.98 -6.37 -16.38
CA ASN A 242 7.88 -5.60 -17.61
C ASN A 242 7.67 -4.11 -17.33
N SER A 243 6.80 -3.76 -16.37
CA SER A 243 6.62 -2.37 -15.94
C SER A 243 7.89 -1.81 -15.30
N ILE A 244 8.61 -2.60 -14.50
CA ILE A 244 9.88 -2.18 -13.88
C ILE A 244 10.95 -1.96 -14.95
N GLN A 245 11.08 -2.87 -15.91
CA GLN A 245 12.02 -2.73 -17.02
C GLN A 245 11.72 -1.48 -17.84
N LEU A 246 10.44 -1.24 -18.15
CA LEU A 246 10.00 -0.03 -18.84
C LEU A 246 10.33 1.22 -18.02
N ALA A 247 10.02 1.25 -16.72
CA ALA A 247 10.35 2.37 -15.85
C ALA A 247 11.85 2.71 -15.89
N ARG A 248 12.73 1.71 -15.82
CA ARG A 248 14.20 1.87 -15.82
C ARG A 248 14.75 2.45 -17.13
N GLN A 249 14.03 2.31 -18.24
CA GLN A 249 14.41 2.98 -19.49
C GLN A 249 14.31 4.50 -19.34
N TYR A 250 13.30 4.99 -18.61
CA TYR A 250 12.97 6.41 -18.52
C TYR A 250 13.37 7.08 -17.19
N ALA A 251 13.37 6.37 -16.07
CA ALA A 251 13.77 6.84 -14.75
C ALA A 251 15.13 6.27 -14.36
N LYS A 252 16.05 7.13 -13.94
CA LYS A 252 17.44 6.79 -13.60
C LYS A 252 17.68 6.89 -12.09
N PRO A 253 18.68 6.19 -11.55
CA PRO A 253 18.99 6.20 -10.11
C PRO A 253 19.27 7.58 -9.49
N TYR A 254 19.68 8.55 -10.31
CA TYR A 254 19.90 9.94 -9.89
C TYR A 254 18.62 10.79 -9.88
N ASP A 255 17.49 10.31 -10.43
CA ASP A 255 16.19 10.99 -10.38
C ASP A 255 15.58 10.82 -8.98
N LYS A 256 16.02 11.62 -8.01
CA LYS A 256 15.65 11.46 -6.59
C LYS A 256 14.16 11.65 -6.26
N HIS A 257 13.39 12.17 -7.20
CA HIS A 257 11.92 12.29 -7.10
C HIS A 257 11.19 10.98 -7.43
N ILE A 258 11.90 9.99 -7.98
CA ILE A 258 11.32 8.72 -8.40
C ILE A 258 11.86 7.59 -7.52
N CYS A 259 10.94 6.84 -6.93
CA CYS A 259 11.27 5.67 -6.11
C CYS A 259 10.38 4.49 -6.49
N PHE A 260 10.83 3.29 -6.16
CA PHE A 260 10.07 2.05 -6.36
C PHE A 260 9.54 1.56 -5.03
N SER A 261 8.36 0.95 -5.02
CA SER A 261 7.86 0.24 -3.84
C SER A 261 7.31 -1.13 -4.14
N GLN A 262 7.57 -2.05 -3.22
CA GLN A 262 7.21 -3.46 -3.32
C GLN A 262 6.79 -3.99 -1.95
N LEU A 263 5.90 -4.96 -1.91
CA LEU A 263 5.49 -5.63 -0.68
C LEU A 263 6.63 -6.49 -0.15
N LYS A 264 6.80 -6.53 1.17
CA LYS A 264 7.75 -7.42 1.83
C LYS A 264 7.42 -8.89 1.53
N GLY A 265 8.45 -9.66 1.19
CA GLY A 265 8.33 -11.10 0.87
C GLY A 265 7.79 -11.40 -0.53
N ILE A 266 7.54 -10.38 -1.36
CA ILE A 266 7.05 -10.56 -2.73
C ILE A 266 8.11 -10.09 -3.71
N ARG A 267 8.58 -11.02 -4.55
CA ARG A 267 9.54 -10.73 -5.64
C ARG A 267 10.77 -9.94 -5.17
N ASP A 268 11.36 -10.38 -4.05
CA ASP A 268 12.54 -9.75 -3.47
C ASP A 268 13.73 -9.73 -4.45
N ASP A 269 13.77 -10.66 -5.42
CA ASP A 269 14.70 -10.65 -6.56
C ASP A 269 14.68 -9.31 -7.33
N LEU A 270 13.48 -8.77 -7.57
CA LEU A 270 13.30 -7.50 -8.26
C LEU A 270 13.69 -6.32 -7.37
N SER A 271 13.37 -6.38 -6.07
CA SER A 271 13.75 -5.35 -5.10
C SER A 271 15.27 -5.22 -4.99
N GLN A 272 15.97 -6.34 -4.86
CA GLN A 272 17.43 -6.39 -4.75
C GLN A 272 18.10 -5.86 -6.02
N LYS A 273 17.59 -6.26 -7.20
CA LYS A 273 18.11 -5.75 -8.47
C LYS A 273 18.02 -4.22 -8.56
N LEU A 274 16.89 -3.63 -8.17
CA LEU A 274 16.71 -2.18 -8.17
C LEU A 274 17.67 -1.49 -7.18
N LEU A 275 17.86 -2.05 -5.99
CA LEU A 275 18.82 -1.53 -5.01
C LEU A 275 20.26 -1.55 -5.53
N LEU A 276 20.71 -2.68 -6.09
CA LEU A 276 22.06 -2.83 -6.65
C LEU A 276 22.33 -1.84 -7.79
N GLU A 277 21.29 -1.45 -8.52
CA GLU A 277 21.37 -0.43 -9.57
C GLU A 277 21.29 1.01 -9.02
N GLY A 278 21.16 1.20 -7.71
CA GLY A 278 21.20 2.50 -7.04
C GLY A 278 19.84 3.22 -6.94
N TYR A 279 18.72 2.56 -7.25
CA TYR A 279 17.40 3.14 -7.09
C TYR A 279 16.98 3.20 -5.61
N ILE A 280 16.12 4.18 -5.28
CA ILE A 280 15.45 4.23 -3.99
C ILE A 280 14.34 3.17 -3.98
N VAL A 281 14.47 2.18 -3.11
CA VAL A 281 13.52 1.06 -3.00
C VAL A 281 12.89 1.05 -1.62
N TYR A 282 11.56 1.15 -1.61
CA TYR A 282 10.73 1.00 -0.42
C TYR A 282 10.13 -0.40 -0.35
N LYS A 283 10.10 -0.97 0.85
CA LYS A 283 9.37 -2.19 1.13
C LYS A 283 8.19 -1.89 2.03
N TYR A 284 7.01 -2.27 1.56
CA TYR A 284 5.76 -2.17 2.28
C TYR A 284 5.74 -3.25 3.36
N LEU A 285 5.72 -2.84 4.62
CA LEU A 285 5.77 -3.69 5.81
C LEU A 285 4.43 -3.60 6.56
N PRO A 286 3.53 -4.57 6.34
CA PRO A 286 2.33 -4.73 7.14
C PRO A 286 2.70 -5.18 8.55
N TYR A 287 2.04 -4.59 9.54
CA TYR A 287 2.22 -4.99 10.93
C TYR A 287 0.93 -4.91 11.75
N GLY A 288 0.91 -5.64 12.86
CA GLY A 288 -0.21 -5.62 13.80
C GLY A 288 -0.27 -6.86 14.68
N GLU A 289 -1.43 -7.07 15.29
CA GLU A 289 -1.76 -8.35 15.95
C GLU A 289 -1.97 -9.45 14.90
N TYR A 290 -1.69 -10.71 15.27
CA TYR A 290 -1.84 -11.83 14.33
C TYR A 290 -3.26 -11.93 13.75
N SER A 291 -4.29 -11.71 14.57
CA SER A 291 -5.68 -11.80 14.14
C SER A 291 -6.06 -10.79 13.05
N ILE A 292 -5.45 -9.60 13.04
CA ILE A 292 -5.69 -8.58 12.01
C ILE A 292 -4.82 -8.77 10.77
N MET A 293 -3.65 -9.42 10.91
CA MET A 293 -2.75 -9.66 9.79
C MET A 293 -3.10 -10.90 8.96
N VAL A 294 -3.80 -11.89 9.52
CA VAL A 294 -4.14 -13.12 8.79
C VAL A 294 -4.96 -12.87 7.52
N PRO A 295 -6.04 -12.05 7.52
CA PRO A 295 -6.76 -11.71 6.28
C PRO A 295 -5.85 -11.06 5.22
N TYR A 296 -4.94 -10.19 5.65
CA TYR A 296 -3.94 -9.59 4.78
C TYR A 296 -3.03 -10.65 4.16
N LEU A 297 -2.48 -11.57 4.97
CA LEU A 297 -1.59 -12.63 4.50
C LEU A 297 -2.28 -13.52 3.46
N LEU A 298 -3.53 -13.94 3.70
CA LEU A 298 -4.29 -14.76 2.76
C LEU A 298 -4.45 -14.09 1.40
N ARG A 299 -4.73 -12.78 1.38
CA ARG A 299 -4.83 -11.98 0.14
C ARG A 299 -3.50 -11.98 -0.62
N ARG A 300 -2.37 -11.85 0.09
CA ARG A 300 -1.02 -11.88 -0.52
C ARG A 300 -0.63 -13.23 -1.07
N LEU A 301 -1.00 -14.32 -0.39
CA LEU A 301 -0.73 -15.68 -0.86
C LEU A 301 -1.53 -15.99 -2.14
N GLN A 302 -2.78 -15.52 -2.22
CA GLN A 302 -3.58 -15.66 -3.44
C GLN A 302 -2.99 -14.87 -4.62
N GLU A 303 -2.54 -13.63 -4.38
CA GLU A 303 -1.95 -12.77 -5.41
C GLU A 303 -0.58 -13.26 -5.90
N SER A 304 0.23 -13.86 -5.03
CA SER A 304 1.58 -14.33 -5.36
C SER A 304 1.60 -15.61 -6.18
N LYS A 305 0.43 -16.24 -6.39
CA LYS A 305 0.29 -17.59 -6.99
C LYS A 305 1.21 -18.62 -6.33
N MET A 306 1.51 -18.46 -5.04
CA MET A 306 2.15 -19.54 -4.26
C MET A 306 1.20 -20.75 -4.24
N ASN A 307 1.76 -21.96 -4.34
CA ASN A 307 1.03 -23.21 -4.59
C ASN A 307 -0.30 -23.32 -3.81
N PHE A 308 -1.37 -23.73 -4.51
CA PHE A 308 -2.72 -23.93 -3.96
C PHE A 308 -2.75 -24.79 -2.69
N THR A 309 -1.83 -25.74 -2.55
CA THR A 309 -1.68 -26.58 -1.35
C THR A 309 -1.33 -25.79 -0.09
N THR A 310 -0.56 -24.70 -0.19
CA THR A 310 -0.26 -23.81 0.94
C THR A 310 -1.51 -23.00 1.32
N ILE A 311 -2.25 -22.48 0.34
CA ILE A 311 -3.47 -21.70 0.60
C ILE A 311 -4.57 -22.56 1.23
N ASP A 312 -4.78 -23.78 0.72
CA ASP A 312 -5.77 -24.73 1.26
C ASP A 312 -5.42 -25.17 2.68
N TYR A 313 -4.14 -25.42 2.96
CA TYR A 313 -3.65 -25.76 4.29
C TYR A 313 -3.92 -24.63 5.29
N PHE A 314 -3.65 -23.38 4.93
CA PHE A 314 -3.94 -22.23 5.78
C PHE A 314 -5.44 -21.98 5.97
N SER A 315 -6.27 -22.17 4.93
CA SER A 315 -7.73 -22.02 5.06
C SER A 315 -8.38 -23.06 5.98
N LYS A 316 -7.72 -24.21 6.19
CA LYS A 316 -8.14 -25.26 7.12
C LYS A 316 -7.60 -25.04 8.55
N ILE A 317 -6.57 -24.20 8.67
CA ILE A 317 -5.89 -23.83 9.92
C ILE A 317 -6.30 -22.41 10.35
N VAL A 318 -7.16 -21.68 9.65
CA VAL A 318 -7.61 -20.32 10.05
C VAL A 318 -9.11 -20.27 10.15
#